data_AF-A0A7G5GMT6-F1
#
_entry.id   AF-A0A7G5GMT6-F1
#
_cell.length_a   1.000
_cell.length_b   1.000
_cell.length_c   1.000
_cell.angle_alpha   90.00
_cell.angle_beta   90.00
_cell.angle_gamma   90.00
#
_symmetry.space_group_name_H-M   'P 1'
#
loop_
_entity.id
_entity.type
_entity.pdbx_description
1 polymer ?
#
loop_
_entity_poly.entity_id
_entity_poly.type
_entity_poly.pdbx_seq_one_letter_code
_entity_poly.pdbx_strand_id
1 'polypeptide(L)'
;MLTTGDTLSVASINLILFAARQRGADADALAHAVGISSEQLHDPDSRVLVRQVQALWREVITTTGDPNIALQLGELVNPVAIGVLAYVMMHSPTLGKAFDKLCQYQDIVCEGIRTSGKLIESETLGKQFMLSLQITSADIIYPQHALNSEFSIYLSAMRALTGHRIEAREIWFSYPRPVDTREHERVFAPARLVFDAPETAMFLDTVLLDLPVLNASPTLSILFEKHATDILGKLKAPSLTSRVKSEIIAIMKGEEPTLANVADRLAMGVRTLQLHLKDAGTTYQQLLDETRKELAVSHLSESNLSTTDIAYLLGFAEPSVFFRSFKKWTGQTPGAYRLAQAS
;
A
#
# COMPACT_ATOMS: atom_id res chain seq x y z
N MET A 1 -22.80 8.85 8.28
CA MET A 1 -21.69 8.75 9.24
C MET A 1 -20.85 7.55 8.82
N LEU A 2 -19.81 7.77 8.01
CA LEU A 2 -18.88 6.72 7.64
C LEU A 2 -18.09 6.35 8.90
N THR A 3 -18.12 5.08 9.29
CA THR A 3 -17.36 4.56 10.42
C THR A 3 -15.87 4.78 10.20
N THR A 4 -15.32 5.81 10.83
CA THR A 4 -13.90 6.12 10.90
C THR A 4 -13.21 5.07 11.77
N GLY A 5 -12.49 4.14 11.16
CA GLY A 5 -11.65 3.16 11.85
C GLY A 5 -10.67 2.55 10.86
N ASP A 6 -9.48 2.18 11.33
CA ASP A 6 -8.45 1.57 10.49
C ASP A 6 -8.96 0.23 9.94
N THR A 7 -8.54 -0.11 8.73
CA THR A 7 -9.00 -1.32 8.04
C THR A 7 -7.86 -2.19 7.53
N LEU A 8 -8.21 -3.46 7.28
CA LEU A 8 -7.38 -4.49 6.65
C LEU A 8 -8.02 -4.91 5.33
N SER A 9 -7.22 -5.15 4.30
CA SER A 9 -7.71 -5.63 3.00
C SER A 9 -8.39 -7.00 3.14
N VAL A 10 -9.45 -7.24 2.36
CA VAL A 10 -10.10 -8.56 2.31
C VAL A 10 -9.11 -9.67 1.91
N ALA A 11 -8.12 -9.32 1.09
CA ALA A 11 -7.09 -10.23 0.63
C ALA A 11 -6.36 -10.88 1.83
N SER A 12 -6.02 -10.09 2.84
CA SER A 12 -5.42 -10.57 4.10
C SER A 12 -6.42 -11.33 4.97
N ILE A 13 -7.70 -10.95 4.97
CA ILE A 13 -8.75 -11.70 5.69
C ILE A 13 -8.88 -13.11 5.12
N ASN A 14 -8.87 -13.23 3.78
CA ASN A 14 -8.95 -14.51 3.09
C ASN A 14 -7.74 -15.40 3.41
N LEU A 15 -6.57 -14.84 3.74
CA LEU A 15 -5.43 -15.62 4.25
C LEU A 15 -5.72 -16.25 5.61
N ILE A 16 -6.28 -15.47 6.54
CA ILE A 16 -6.66 -15.94 7.88
C ILE A 16 -7.72 -17.06 7.76
N LEU A 17 -8.75 -16.83 6.95
CA LEU A 17 -9.83 -17.78 6.72
C LEU A 17 -9.33 -19.05 6.00
N PHE A 18 -8.40 -18.92 5.05
CA PHE A 18 -7.77 -20.06 4.40
C PHE A 18 -6.99 -20.91 5.41
N ALA A 19 -6.17 -20.29 6.26
CA ALA A 19 -5.44 -21.00 7.30
C ALA A 19 -6.39 -21.72 8.29
N ALA A 20 -7.49 -21.07 8.69
CA ALA A 20 -8.51 -21.70 9.52
C ALA A 20 -9.15 -22.92 8.84
N ARG A 21 -9.44 -22.83 7.54
CA ARG A 21 -9.97 -23.94 6.74
C ARG A 21 -8.99 -25.11 6.66
N GLN A 22 -7.69 -24.85 6.56
CA GLN A 22 -6.66 -25.92 6.63
C GLN A 22 -6.63 -26.63 8.00
N ARG A 23 -7.19 -26.01 9.04
CA ARG A 23 -7.40 -26.61 10.36
C ARG A 23 -8.80 -27.22 10.54
N GLY A 24 -9.58 -27.34 9.47
CA GLY A 24 -10.90 -27.96 9.47
C GLY A 24 -12.04 -27.04 9.93
N ALA A 25 -11.79 -25.74 10.10
CA ALA A 25 -12.84 -24.78 10.46
C ALA A 25 -13.66 -24.35 9.24
N ASP A 26 -14.93 -24.00 9.48
CA ASP A 26 -15.81 -23.40 8.47
C ASP A 26 -15.52 -21.90 8.36
N ALA A 27 -14.80 -21.52 7.30
CA ALA A 27 -14.43 -20.13 7.03
C ALA A 27 -15.63 -19.18 6.88
N ASP A 28 -16.74 -19.64 6.31
CA ASP A 28 -17.90 -18.79 6.12
C ASP A 28 -18.60 -18.56 7.45
N ALA A 29 -18.71 -19.59 8.29
CA ALA A 29 -19.25 -19.46 9.64
C ALA A 29 -18.40 -18.48 10.50
N LEU A 30 -17.06 -18.59 10.42
CA LEU A 30 -16.13 -17.72 11.12
C LEU A 30 -16.29 -16.24 10.71
N ALA A 31 -16.40 -15.97 9.40
CA ALA A 31 -16.58 -14.62 8.89
C ALA A 31 -17.91 -14.01 9.33
N HIS A 32 -19.01 -14.77 9.23
CA HIS A 32 -20.33 -14.32 9.66
C HIS A 32 -20.39 -14.04 11.17
N ALA A 33 -19.71 -14.86 12.00
CA ALA A 33 -19.67 -14.67 13.46
C ALA A 33 -19.11 -13.30 13.88
N VAL A 34 -18.27 -12.68 13.04
CA VAL A 34 -17.65 -11.37 13.30
C VAL A 34 -18.23 -10.24 12.43
N GLY A 35 -19.37 -10.51 11.78
CA GLY A 35 -20.09 -9.53 10.96
C GLY A 35 -19.42 -9.20 9.64
N ILE A 36 -18.66 -10.14 9.06
CA ILE A 36 -18.14 -10.03 7.70
C ILE A 36 -19.07 -10.82 6.78
N SER A 37 -19.66 -10.14 5.80
CA SER A 37 -20.57 -10.76 4.83
C SER A 37 -19.83 -11.54 3.74
N SER A 38 -20.51 -12.51 3.13
CA SER A 38 -19.95 -13.25 1.99
C SER A 38 -19.64 -12.32 0.81
N GLU A 39 -20.49 -11.32 0.56
CA GLU A 39 -20.29 -10.32 -0.48
C GLU A 39 -18.99 -9.53 -0.26
N GLN A 40 -18.70 -9.15 0.98
CA GLN A 40 -17.45 -8.48 1.33
C GLN A 40 -16.23 -9.36 1.11
N LEU A 41 -16.32 -10.69 1.27
CA LEU A 41 -15.19 -11.62 1.07
C LEU A 41 -14.83 -11.82 -0.40
N HIS A 42 -15.82 -11.66 -1.29
CA HIS A 42 -15.65 -11.87 -2.74
C HIS A 42 -15.29 -10.59 -3.50
N ASP A 43 -15.50 -9.41 -2.91
CA ASP A 43 -15.09 -8.13 -3.50
C ASP A 43 -13.59 -7.86 -3.22
N PRO A 44 -12.69 -7.93 -4.23
CA PRO A 44 -11.24 -7.78 -4.02
C PRO A 44 -10.81 -6.40 -3.50
N ASP A 45 -11.63 -5.37 -3.68
CA ASP A 45 -11.36 -4.00 -3.20
C ASP A 45 -11.94 -3.76 -1.79
N SER A 46 -12.71 -4.71 -1.27
CA SER A 46 -13.33 -4.64 0.05
C SER A 46 -12.31 -4.63 1.18
N ARG A 47 -12.70 -3.98 2.27
CA ARG A 47 -11.88 -3.81 3.47
C ARG A 47 -12.70 -4.07 4.71
N VAL A 48 -12.05 -4.63 5.72
CA VAL A 48 -12.65 -5.04 6.99
C VAL A 48 -12.03 -4.22 8.11
N LEU A 49 -12.84 -3.75 9.05
CA LEU A 49 -12.38 -2.95 10.18
C LEU A 49 -11.44 -3.77 11.07
N VAL A 50 -10.34 -3.16 11.53
CA VAL A 50 -9.33 -3.82 12.38
C VAL A 50 -9.96 -4.48 13.61
N ARG A 51 -10.96 -3.86 14.25
CA ARG A 51 -11.71 -4.46 15.37
C ARG A 51 -12.40 -5.79 15.01
N GLN A 52 -12.91 -5.93 13.79
CA GLN A 52 -13.50 -7.19 13.31
C GLN A 52 -12.42 -8.24 13.07
N VAL A 53 -11.24 -7.82 12.61
CA VAL A 53 -10.07 -8.72 12.47
C VAL A 53 -9.61 -9.26 13.82
N GLN A 54 -9.58 -8.42 14.86
CA GLN A 54 -9.24 -8.87 16.21
C GLN A 54 -10.27 -9.88 16.75
N ALA A 55 -11.56 -9.66 16.46
CA ALA A 55 -12.60 -10.62 16.78
C ALA A 55 -12.43 -11.93 15.99
N LEU A 56 -12.07 -11.83 14.70
CA LEU A 56 -11.83 -12.99 13.84
C LEU A 56 -10.69 -13.86 14.37
N TRP A 57 -9.57 -13.24 14.78
CA TRP A 57 -8.46 -13.99 15.38
C TRP A 57 -8.90 -14.79 16.60
N ARG A 58 -9.71 -14.19 17.49
CA ARG A 58 -10.24 -14.88 18.67
C ARG A 58 -11.13 -16.06 18.28
N GLU A 59 -12.02 -15.86 17.30
CA GLU A 59 -12.94 -16.89 16.84
C GLU A 59 -12.21 -18.06 16.16
N VAL A 60 -11.23 -17.76 15.32
CA VAL A 60 -10.37 -18.75 14.65
C VAL A 60 -9.62 -19.59 15.68
N ILE A 61 -9.00 -18.96 16.68
CA ILE A 61 -8.25 -19.68 17.73
C ILE A 61 -9.19 -20.56 18.55
N THR A 62 -10.38 -20.04 18.91
CA THR A 62 -11.38 -20.78 19.69
C THR A 62 -11.88 -22.01 18.93
N THR A 63 -12.19 -21.85 17.64
CA THR A 63 -12.73 -22.91 16.79
C THR A 63 -11.69 -23.96 16.42
N THR A 64 -10.46 -23.55 16.13
CA THR A 64 -9.39 -24.46 15.70
C THR A 64 -8.62 -25.09 16.88
N GLY A 65 -8.66 -24.47 18.05
CA GLY A 65 -7.83 -24.85 19.20
C GLY A 65 -6.34 -24.54 19.02
N ASP A 66 -5.95 -23.82 17.96
CA ASP A 66 -4.55 -23.50 17.65
C ASP A 66 -4.23 -22.03 18.02
N PRO A 67 -3.58 -21.77 19.16
CA PRO A 67 -3.22 -20.42 19.57
C PRO A 67 -2.09 -19.81 18.71
N ASN A 68 -1.39 -20.63 17.93
CA ASN A 68 -0.22 -20.21 17.15
C ASN A 68 -0.50 -20.03 15.66
N ILE A 69 -1.75 -20.19 15.22
CA ILE A 69 -2.12 -20.09 13.80
C ILE A 69 -1.65 -18.80 13.12
N ALA A 70 -1.56 -17.68 13.86
CA ALA A 70 -1.01 -16.42 13.36
C ALA A 70 0.49 -16.53 13.01
N LEU A 71 1.29 -17.25 13.78
CA LEU A 71 2.71 -17.51 13.49
C LEU A 71 2.89 -18.41 12.26
N GLN A 72 1.94 -19.30 12.02
CA GLN A 72 2.01 -20.28 10.94
C GLN A 72 1.55 -19.73 9.60
N LEU A 73 0.94 -18.54 9.57
CA LEU A 73 0.37 -17.99 8.34
C LEU A 73 1.35 -17.97 7.18
N GLY A 74 2.61 -17.55 7.40
CA GLY A 74 3.63 -17.53 6.35
C GLY A 74 3.93 -18.90 5.74
N GLU A 75 3.70 -19.99 6.47
CA GLU A 75 3.91 -21.36 5.97
C GLU A 75 2.65 -21.92 5.27
N LEU A 76 1.47 -21.45 5.67
CA LEU A 76 0.19 -21.96 5.17
C LEU A 76 -0.25 -21.28 3.88
N VAL A 77 0.27 -20.10 3.58
CA VAL A 77 -0.24 -19.27 2.48
C VAL A 77 0.85 -18.97 1.47
N ASN A 78 0.46 -18.69 0.22
CA ASN A 78 1.37 -18.13 -0.77
C ASN A 78 1.30 -16.60 -0.70
N PRO A 79 2.24 -15.91 0.00
CA PRO A 79 2.15 -14.48 0.22
C PRO A 79 2.38 -13.66 -1.04
N VAL A 80 2.92 -14.26 -2.11
CA VAL A 80 3.23 -13.60 -3.38
C VAL A 80 2.03 -13.62 -4.34
N ALA A 81 0.95 -14.34 -3.98
CA ALA A 81 -0.23 -14.51 -4.84
C ALA A 81 -1.36 -13.49 -4.57
N ILE A 82 -1.22 -12.59 -3.58
CA ILE A 82 -2.36 -11.88 -3.01
C ILE A 82 -2.09 -10.39 -2.84
N GLY A 83 -2.85 -9.58 -3.57
CA GLY A 83 -2.88 -8.11 -3.46
C GLY A 83 -1.82 -7.39 -4.30
N VAL A 84 -2.10 -6.12 -4.63
CA VAL A 84 -1.22 -5.29 -5.48
C VAL A 84 0.19 -5.12 -4.89
N LEU A 85 0.32 -5.05 -3.55
CA LEU A 85 1.61 -4.90 -2.89
C LEU A 85 2.55 -6.08 -3.19
N ALA A 86 2.01 -7.30 -3.18
CA ALA A 86 2.77 -8.49 -3.51
C ALA A 86 3.32 -8.42 -4.95
N TYR A 87 2.52 -7.95 -5.92
CA TYR A 87 2.98 -7.76 -7.30
C TYR A 87 4.03 -6.67 -7.45
N VAL A 88 3.90 -5.54 -6.74
CA VAL A 88 4.92 -4.49 -6.73
C VAL A 88 6.26 -5.04 -6.20
N MET A 89 6.22 -5.82 -5.12
CA MET A 89 7.42 -6.47 -4.58
C MET A 89 7.98 -7.52 -5.54
N MET A 90 7.12 -8.33 -6.18
CA MET A 90 7.48 -9.38 -7.13
C MET A 90 8.25 -8.88 -8.36
N HIS A 91 7.99 -7.65 -8.78
CA HIS A 91 8.66 -7.04 -9.93
C HIS A 91 9.74 -6.03 -9.56
N SER A 92 10.05 -5.89 -8.27
CA SER A 92 11.18 -5.07 -7.80
C SER A 92 12.52 -5.70 -8.21
N PRO A 93 13.58 -4.91 -8.46
CA PRO A 93 14.86 -5.45 -8.95
C PRO A 93 15.63 -6.25 -7.89
N THR A 94 15.57 -5.83 -6.63
CA THR A 94 16.27 -6.48 -5.51
C THR A 94 15.37 -6.55 -4.29
N LEU A 95 15.72 -7.40 -3.32
CA LEU A 95 15.00 -7.51 -2.06
C LEU A 95 14.98 -6.19 -1.29
N GLY A 96 16.06 -5.42 -1.31
CA GLY A 96 16.10 -4.07 -0.73
C GLY A 96 15.07 -3.13 -1.35
N LYS A 97 14.90 -3.18 -2.68
CA LYS A 97 13.83 -2.42 -3.35
C LYS A 97 12.44 -2.94 -3.03
N ALA A 98 12.27 -4.25 -2.88
CA ALA A 98 11.00 -4.80 -2.40
C ALA A 98 10.66 -4.31 -0.98
N PHE A 99 11.64 -4.15 -0.09
CA PHE A 99 11.44 -3.56 1.23
C PHE A 99 11.03 -2.08 1.18
N ASP A 100 11.67 -1.28 0.30
CA ASP A 100 11.26 0.12 0.09
C ASP A 100 9.76 0.16 -0.28
N LYS A 101 9.31 -0.72 -1.18
CA LYS A 101 7.92 -0.82 -1.62
C LYS A 101 6.99 -1.31 -0.52
N LEU A 102 7.39 -2.32 0.26
CA LEU A 102 6.65 -2.77 1.44
C LEU A 102 6.38 -1.61 2.40
N CYS A 103 7.42 -0.86 2.76
CA CYS A 103 7.27 0.27 3.68
C CYS A 103 6.40 1.40 3.10
N GLN A 104 6.47 1.64 1.79
CA GLN A 104 5.73 2.70 1.11
C GLN A 104 4.23 2.39 0.98
N TYR A 105 3.89 1.14 0.70
CA TYR A 105 2.54 0.74 0.26
C TYR A 105 1.82 -0.15 1.29
N GLN A 106 2.35 -0.33 2.51
CA GLN A 106 1.74 -1.20 3.51
C GLN A 106 0.30 -0.83 3.87
N ASP A 107 -0.06 0.45 3.86
CA ASP A 107 -1.44 0.88 4.17
C ASP A 107 -2.48 0.25 3.21
N ILE A 108 -2.05 -0.16 2.00
CA ILE A 108 -2.90 -0.92 1.06
C ILE A 108 -3.35 -2.24 1.68
N VAL A 109 -2.49 -2.88 2.45
CA VAL A 109 -2.81 -4.11 3.16
C VAL A 109 -3.46 -3.78 4.50
N CYS A 110 -2.78 -3.04 5.38
CA CYS A 110 -3.21 -2.78 6.75
C CYS A 110 -2.94 -1.33 7.17
N GLU A 111 -3.98 -0.58 7.55
CA GLU A 111 -3.83 0.79 8.07
C GLU A 111 -3.46 0.84 9.56
N GLY A 112 -3.60 -0.28 10.27
CA GLY A 112 -3.36 -0.36 11.72
C GLY A 112 -1.93 -0.65 12.14
N ILE A 113 -1.02 -0.91 11.18
CA ILE A 113 0.39 -1.19 11.43
C ILE A 113 1.24 -0.40 10.44
N ARG A 114 2.16 0.39 10.97
CA ARG A 114 3.20 1.08 10.21
C ARG A 114 4.44 0.20 10.12
N THR A 115 4.84 -0.12 8.89
CA THR A 115 6.08 -0.83 8.59
C THR A 115 7.16 0.16 8.15
N SER A 116 8.37 0.05 8.71
CA SER A 116 9.50 0.92 8.33
C SER A 116 10.81 0.13 8.27
N GLY A 117 11.69 0.52 7.34
CA GLY A 117 13.00 -0.08 7.16
C GLY A 117 14.10 0.96 7.32
N LYS A 118 15.17 0.64 8.04
CA LYS A 118 16.37 1.49 8.11
C LYS A 118 17.64 0.67 8.26
N LEU A 119 18.74 1.19 7.73
CA LEU A 119 20.08 0.68 8.04
C LEU A 119 20.47 1.17 9.44
N ILE A 120 20.96 0.25 10.25
CA ILE A 120 21.51 0.53 11.58
C ILE A 120 22.93 -0.02 11.67
N GLU A 121 23.70 0.50 12.59
CA GLU A 121 25.04 0.02 12.90
C GLU A 121 25.07 -0.43 14.36
N SER A 122 25.40 -1.69 14.57
CA SER A 122 25.60 -2.30 15.88
C SER A 122 27.09 -2.48 16.14
N GLU A 123 27.56 -2.09 17.32
CA GLU A 123 28.96 -2.29 17.71
C GLU A 123 29.37 -3.77 17.67
N THR A 124 28.44 -4.69 17.96
CA THR A 124 28.70 -6.12 18.04
C THR A 124 28.37 -6.87 16.75
N LEU A 125 27.38 -6.41 15.97
CA LEU A 125 26.85 -7.14 14.81
C LEU A 125 27.15 -6.46 13.47
N GLY A 126 27.77 -5.28 13.48
CA GLY A 126 28.07 -4.49 12.31
C GLY A 126 26.84 -3.81 11.71
N LYS A 127 26.89 -3.50 10.41
CA LYS A 127 25.74 -2.94 9.68
C LYS A 127 24.65 -3.99 9.52
N GLN A 128 23.42 -3.60 9.81
CA GLN A 128 22.23 -4.44 9.71
C GLN A 128 21.09 -3.65 9.09
N PHE A 129 20.17 -4.35 8.43
CA PHE A 129 18.89 -3.78 8.04
C PHE A 129 17.85 -4.13 9.11
N MET A 130 17.17 -3.12 9.63
CA MET A 130 16.13 -3.26 10.64
C MET A 130 14.77 -2.94 10.03
N LEU A 131 13.88 -3.93 10.02
CA LEU A 131 12.48 -3.79 9.63
C LEU A 131 11.61 -3.72 10.89
N SER A 132 11.01 -2.57 11.17
CA SER A 132 10.24 -2.30 12.38
C SER A 132 8.74 -2.24 12.08
N LEU A 133 7.94 -2.81 12.98
CA LEU A 133 6.47 -2.76 12.97
C LEU A 133 5.97 -1.97 14.17
N GLN A 134 5.25 -0.89 13.89
CA GLN A 134 4.61 -0.06 14.91
C GLN A 134 3.09 -0.18 14.78
N ILE A 135 2.43 -0.61 15.85
CA ILE A 135 0.97 -0.57 15.94
C ILE A 135 0.53 0.89 16.00
N THR A 136 -0.30 1.31 15.05
CA THR A 136 -0.86 2.66 14.95
C THR A 136 -2.34 2.72 15.31
N SER A 137 -3.04 1.59 15.23
CA SER A 137 -4.45 1.50 15.55
C SER A 137 -4.68 1.09 17.00
N ALA A 138 -5.52 1.83 17.71
CA ALA A 138 -6.00 1.47 19.04
C ALA A 138 -6.94 0.25 19.03
N ASP A 139 -7.48 -0.11 17.86
CA ASP A 139 -8.34 -1.28 17.71
C ASP A 139 -7.55 -2.59 17.74
N ILE A 140 -6.20 -2.57 17.63
CA ILE A 140 -5.35 -3.76 17.78
C ILE A 140 -5.14 -4.06 19.27
N ILE A 141 -6.02 -4.87 19.83
CA ILE A 141 -5.99 -5.26 21.25
C ILE A 141 -5.21 -6.57 21.51
N TYR A 142 -4.95 -7.37 20.48
CA TYR A 142 -4.12 -8.58 20.53
C TYR A 142 -2.88 -8.42 19.64
N PRO A 143 -1.90 -7.63 20.07
CA PRO A 143 -0.74 -7.27 19.26
C PRO A 143 0.03 -8.50 18.77
N GLN A 144 0.09 -9.57 19.56
CA GLN A 144 0.81 -10.80 19.20
C GLN A 144 0.27 -11.43 17.91
N HIS A 145 -1.06 -11.47 17.67
CA HIS A 145 -1.59 -12.11 16.47
C HIS A 145 -1.25 -11.30 15.22
N ALA A 146 -1.41 -9.98 15.30
CA ALA A 146 -1.10 -9.08 14.20
C ALA A 146 0.40 -9.10 13.86
N LEU A 147 1.27 -8.87 14.85
CA LEU A 147 2.71 -8.77 14.65
C LEU A 147 3.34 -10.11 14.23
N ASN A 148 2.90 -11.23 14.82
CA ASN A 148 3.41 -12.55 14.44
C ASN A 148 3.02 -12.91 13.00
N SER A 149 1.80 -12.59 12.60
CA SER A 149 1.34 -12.85 11.23
C SER A 149 2.12 -12.04 10.20
N GLU A 150 2.34 -10.75 10.44
CA GLU A 150 3.10 -9.88 9.54
C GLU A 150 4.54 -10.39 9.36
N PHE A 151 5.28 -10.66 10.44
CA PHE A 151 6.65 -11.16 10.32
C PHE A 151 6.76 -12.56 9.71
N SER A 152 5.82 -13.46 10.02
CA SER A 152 5.77 -14.78 9.38
C SER A 152 5.53 -14.67 7.88
N ILE A 153 4.55 -13.85 7.47
CA ILE A 153 4.24 -13.57 6.07
C ILE A 153 5.41 -12.91 5.36
N TYR A 154 6.06 -11.93 5.98
CA TYR A 154 7.19 -11.22 5.36
C TYR A 154 8.36 -12.16 5.10
N LEU A 155 8.76 -12.99 6.07
CA LEU A 155 9.85 -13.96 5.85
C LEU A 155 9.50 -14.95 4.73
N SER A 156 8.26 -15.45 4.71
CA SER A 156 7.79 -16.33 3.64
C SER A 156 7.83 -15.62 2.28
N ALA A 157 7.38 -14.38 2.20
CA ALA A 157 7.42 -13.57 0.99
C ALA A 157 8.85 -13.35 0.51
N MET A 158 9.79 -12.98 1.39
CA MET A 158 11.20 -12.78 1.03
C MET A 158 11.82 -14.05 0.44
N ARG A 159 11.51 -15.22 1.03
CA ARG A 159 11.97 -16.53 0.54
C ARG A 159 11.38 -16.84 -0.83
N ALA A 160 10.09 -16.61 -1.02
CA ALA A 160 9.41 -16.84 -2.29
C ALA A 160 9.88 -15.88 -3.40
N LEU A 161 10.15 -14.61 -3.06
CA LEU A 161 10.61 -13.59 -4.00
C LEU A 161 12.03 -13.85 -4.51
N THR A 162 12.91 -14.36 -3.65
CA THR A 162 14.34 -14.52 -3.97
C THR A 162 14.73 -15.96 -4.30
N GLY A 163 13.91 -16.95 -3.92
CA GLY A 163 14.29 -18.37 -3.99
C GLY A 163 15.39 -18.75 -3.00
N HIS A 164 15.82 -17.84 -2.13
CA HIS A 164 16.87 -18.06 -1.14
C HIS A 164 16.30 -18.33 0.25
N ARG A 165 17.07 -19.04 1.07
CA ARG A 165 16.79 -19.18 2.48
C ARG A 165 17.09 -17.85 3.18
N ILE A 166 16.04 -17.10 3.49
CA ILE A 166 16.13 -15.83 4.21
C ILE A 166 15.98 -16.11 5.71
N GLU A 167 16.96 -15.66 6.48
CA GLU A 167 17.06 -15.83 7.92
C GLU A 167 17.30 -14.48 8.59
N ALA A 168 16.48 -14.16 9.59
CA ALA A 168 16.74 -13.04 10.48
C ALA A 168 17.84 -13.43 11.48
N ARG A 169 18.67 -12.46 11.86
CA ARG A 169 19.63 -12.64 12.95
C ARG A 169 18.92 -12.57 14.29
N GLU A 170 18.07 -11.56 14.45
CA GLU A 170 17.27 -11.34 15.65
C GLU A 170 15.86 -10.92 15.26
N ILE A 171 14.90 -11.29 16.11
CA ILE A 171 13.54 -10.75 16.05
C ILE A 171 13.14 -10.30 17.45
N TRP A 172 12.74 -9.05 17.53
CA TRP A 172 12.30 -8.40 18.74
C TRP A 172 10.78 -8.28 18.70
N PHE A 173 10.14 -8.60 19.81
CA PHE A 173 8.71 -8.44 20.04
C PHE A 173 8.51 -7.50 21.21
N SER A 174 7.70 -6.46 21.00
CA SER A 174 7.39 -5.48 22.05
C SER A 174 6.33 -5.97 23.04
N TYR A 175 5.75 -7.14 22.80
CA TYR A 175 4.80 -7.76 23.72
C TYR A 175 5.50 -8.72 24.70
N PRO A 176 4.88 -9.04 25.85
CA PRO A 176 5.49 -9.88 26.87
C PRO A 176 5.81 -11.29 26.40
N ARG A 177 6.88 -11.89 26.94
CA ARG A 177 7.23 -13.28 26.62
C ARG A 177 6.05 -14.24 26.86
N PRO A 178 5.58 -14.98 25.82
CA PRO A 178 4.55 -16.01 25.99
C PRO A 178 5.02 -17.16 26.89
N VAL A 179 4.07 -17.87 27.50
CA VAL A 179 4.35 -19.06 28.31
C VAL A 179 5.01 -20.16 27.49
N ASP A 180 4.61 -20.31 26.22
CA ASP A 180 5.18 -21.26 25.27
C ASP A 180 5.72 -20.51 24.05
N THR A 181 7.03 -20.62 23.83
CA THR A 181 7.75 -19.98 22.70
C THR A 181 8.21 -20.97 21.64
N ARG A 182 7.89 -22.27 21.79
CA ARG A 182 8.40 -23.32 20.89
C ARG A 182 8.04 -23.06 19.44
N GLU A 183 6.82 -22.57 19.19
CA GLU A 183 6.39 -22.30 17.82
C GLU A 183 7.03 -21.04 17.24
N HIS A 184 7.25 -19.99 18.05
CA HIS A 184 8.05 -18.84 17.61
C HIS A 184 9.46 -19.28 17.23
N GLU A 185 10.10 -20.08 18.07
CA GLU A 185 11.44 -20.61 17.83
C GLU A 185 11.49 -21.48 16.57
N ARG A 186 10.45 -22.29 16.32
CA ARG A 186 10.35 -23.11 15.10
C ARG A 186 10.20 -22.26 13.84
N VAL A 187 9.26 -21.32 13.83
CA VAL A 187 8.92 -20.50 12.66
C VAL A 187 10.07 -19.54 12.30
N PHE A 188 10.70 -18.96 13.31
CA PHE A 188 11.72 -17.93 13.12
C PHE A 188 13.16 -18.42 13.23
N ALA A 189 13.38 -19.73 13.40
CA ALA A 189 14.73 -20.31 13.41
C ALA A 189 15.53 -19.88 12.17
N PRO A 190 16.83 -19.55 12.33
CA PRO A 190 17.65 -19.61 13.56
C PRO A 190 17.72 -18.28 14.35
N ALA A 191 16.78 -17.35 14.13
CA ALA A 191 16.86 -16.02 14.73
C ALA A 191 16.82 -16.07 16.27
N ARG A 192 17.61 -15.20 16.91
CA ARG A 192 17.49 -14.96 18.36
C ARG A 192 16.22 -14.15 18.63
N LEU A 193 15.34 -14.70 19.47
CA LEU A 193 14.09 -14.03 19.84
C LEU A 193 14.24 -13.23 21.12
N VAL A 194 13.84 -11.97 21.10
CA VAL A 194 13.80 -11.07 22.25
C VAL A 194 12.37 -10.62 22.46
N PHE A 195 11.82 -10.87 23.65
CA PHE A 195 10.49 -10.42 24.04
C PHE A 195 10.61 -9.25 25.03
N ASP A 196 9.52 -8.54 25.30
CA ASP A 196 9.53 -7.33 26.13
C ASP A 196 10.51 -6.26 25.61
N ALA A 197 10.73 -6.24 24.28
CA ALA A 197 11.62 -5.29 23.63
C ALA A 197 10.98 -3.89 23.51
N PRO A 198 11.76 -2.81 23.35
CA PRO A 198 11.19 -1.46 23.20
C PRO A 198 10.40 -1.26 21.90
N GLU A 199 10.69 -2.04 20.86
CA GLU A 199 9.98 -2.04 19.58
C GLU A 199 9.91 -3.45 18.99
N THR A 200 8.94 -3.69 18.10
CA THR A 200 8.87 -4.95 17.34
C THR A 200 9.67 -4.80 16.05
N ALA A 201 10.74 -5.57 15.91
CA ALA A 201 11.71 -5.40 14.83
C ALA A 201 12.33 -6.73 14.37
N MET A 202 12.64 -6.82 13.08
CA MET A 202 13.37 -7.93 12.48
C MET A 202 14.70 -7.42 11.92
N PHE A 203 15.78 -8.12 12.24
CA PHE A 203 17.14 -7.71 11.87
C PHE A 203 17.71 -8.66 10.83
N LEU A 204 18.05 -8.11 9.67
CA LEU A 204 18.56 -8.83 8.51
C LEU A 204 19.99 -8.40 8.19
N ASP A 205 20.78 -9.31 7.62
CA ASP A 205 22.07 -8.96 7.05
C ASP A 205 21.86 -8.05 5.83
N THR A 206 22.65 -6.98 5.73
CA THR A 206 22.55 -6.04 4.61
C THR A 206 22.84 -6.69 3.27
N VAL A 207 23.63 -7.78 3.23
CA VAL A 207 23.92 -8.52 1.98
C VAL A 207 22.65 -9.08 1.34
N LEU A 208 21.61 -9.35 2.14
CA LEU A 208 20.33 -9.86 1.63
C LEU A 208 19.59 -8.81 0.80
N LEU A 209 19.84 -7.51 1.01
CA LEU A 209 19.18 -6.43 0.28
C LEU A 209 19.56 -6.40 -1.21
N ASP A 210 20.72 -6.95 -1.55
CA ASP A 210 21.23 -7.00 -2.93
C ASP A 210 20.77 -8.26 -3.67
N LEU A 211 20.07 -9.20 -3.01
CA LEU A 211 19.55 -10.39 -3.67
C LEU A 211 18.55 -10.01 -4.76
N PRO A 212 18.71 -10.55 -5.99
CA PRO A 212 17.76 -10.31 -7.07
C PRO A 212 16.42 -10.98 -6.76
N VAL A 213 15.33 -10.30 -7.12
CA VAL A 213 14.00 -10.91 -7.11
C VAL A 213 13.81 -11.72 -8.39
N LEU A 214 13.29 -12.95 -8.27
CA LEU A 214 13.20 -13.92 -9.36
C LEU A 214 12.42 -13.40 -10.57
N ASN A 215 11.34 -12.66 -10.32
CA ASN A 215 10.42 -12.18 -11.34
C ASN A 215 10.58 -10.67 -11.63
N ALA A 216 11.74 -10.10 -11.30
CA ALA A 216 12.05 -8.69 -11.52
C ALA A 216 11.74 -8.26 -12.97
N SER A 217 10.90 -7.24 -13.12
CA SER A 217 10.50 -6.73 -14.42
C SER A 217 10.27 -5.22 -14.33
N PRO A 218 11.18 -4.38 -14.86
CA PRO A 218 11.04 -2.93 -14.79
C PRO A 218 9.72 -2.43 -15.38
N THR A 219 9.27 -3.02 -16.49
CA THR A 219 8.02 -2.64 -17.16
C THR A 219 6.80 -2.95 -16.30
N LEU A 220 6.71 -4.16 -15.72
CA LEU A 220 5.59 -4.53 -14.85
C LEU A 220 5.64 -3.79 -13.52
N SER A 221 6.84 -3.53 -13.00
CA SER A 221 7.04 -2.75 -11.77
C SER A 221 6.39 -1.36 -11.87
N ILE A 222 6.60 -0.64 -12.97
CA ILE A 222 5.97 0.68 -13.21
C ILE A 222 4.44 0.56 -13.23
N LEU A 223 3.89 -0.46 -13.90
CA LEU A 223 2.45 -0.66 -14.01
C LEU A 223 1.81 -0.92 -12.65
N PHE A 224 2.35 -1.87 -11.88
CA PHE A 224 1.82 -2.20 -10.56
C PHE A 224 2.05 -1.08 -9.55
N GLU A 225 3.16 -0.35 -9.65
CA GLU A 225 3.44 0.79 -8.79
C GLU A 225 2.44 1.94 -9.02
N LYS A 226 2.09 2.22 -10.28
CA LYS A 226 1.03 3.19 -10.59
C LYS A 226 -0.29 2.77 -9.95
N HIS A 227 -0.68 1.50 -10.12
CA HIS A 227 -1.91 0.98 -9.54
C HIS A 227 -1.91 1.01 -8.00
N ALA A 228 -0.78 0.68 -7.36
CA ALA A 228 -0.61 0.76 -5.91
C ALA A 228 -0.74 2.21 -5.42
N THR A 229 -0.16 3.17 -6.14
CA THR A 229 -0.28 4.60 -5.84
C THR A 229 -1.73 5.06 -5.91
N ASP A 230 -2.48 4.64 -6.93
CA ASP A 230 -3.90 4.98 -7.08
C ASP A 230 -4.74 4.42 -5.93
N ILE A 231 -4.50 3.16 -5.52
CA ILE A 231 -5.18 2.55 -4.37
C ILE A 231 -4.84 3.29 -3.08
N LEU A 232 -3.55 3.52 -2.81
CA LEU A 232 -3.09 4.22 -1.61
C LEU A 232 -3.68 5.64 -1.52
N GLY A 233 -3.80 6.32 -2.67
CA GLY A 233 -4.43 7.64 -2.77
C GLY A 233 -5.93 7.65 -2.45
N LYS A 234 -6.64 6.54 -2.67
CA LYS A 234 -8.06 6.37 -2.29
C LYS A 234 -8.25 6.04 -0.81
N LEU A 235 -7.29 5.34 -0.19
CA LEU A 235 -7.36 4.92 1.22
C LEU A 235 -7.09 6.08 2.18
N LYS A 236 -6.08 6.89 1.89
CA LYS A 236 -5.80 8.07 2.69
C LYS A 236 -6.96 9.05 2.50
N ALA A 237 -7.45 9.63 3.61
CA ALA A 237 -8.34 10.79 3.53
C ALA A 237 -7.68 11.76 2.54
N PRO A 238 -8.33 12.07 1.40
CA PRO A 238 -7.62 12.67 0.30
C PRO A 238 -7.06 13.99 0.81
N SER A 239 -5.74 14.16 0.66
CA SER A 239 -5.08 15.41 1.03
C SER A 239 -5.84 16.55 0.36
N LEU A 240 -5.78 17.75 0.93
CA LEU A 240 -6.44 18.88 0.29
C LEU A 240 -6.00 19.04 -1.18
N THR A 241 -4.73 18.75 -1.47
CA THR A 241 -4.20 18.75 -2.84
C THR A 241 -4.87 17.70 -3.74
N SER A 242 -5.04 16.47 -3.27
CA SER A 242 -5.76 15.41 -4.02
C SER A 242 -7.23 15.76 -4.22
N ARG A 243 -7.91 16.29 -3.20
CA ARG A 243 -9.30 16.76 -3.30
C ARG A 243 -9.43 17.86 -4.34
N VAL A 244 -8.52 18.82 -4.35
CA VAL A 244 -8.45 19.89 -5.36
C VAL A 244 -8.24 19.31 -6.75
N LYS A 245 -7.29 18.39 -6.95
CA LYS A 245 -7.08 17.73 -8.26
C LYS A 245 -8.33 16.97 -8.72
N SER A 246 -9.00 16.24 -7.84
CA SER A 246 -10.26 15.53 -8.17
C SER A 246 -11.36 16.48 -8.61
N GLU A 247 -11.55 17.61 -7.91
CA GLU A 247 -12.54 18.61 -8.31
C GLU A 247 -12.19 19.30 -9.62
N ILE A 248 -10.90 19.58 -9.85
CA ILE A 248 -10.40 20.09 -11.14
C ILE A 248 -10.82 19.13 -12.26
N ILE A 249 -10.55 17.83 -12.15
CA ILE A 249 -10.92 16.81 -13.15
C ILE A 249 -12.44 16.76 -13.36
N ALA A 250 -13.21 16.82 -12.27
CA ALA A 250 -14.67 16.74 -12.34
C ALA A 250 -15.31 17.95 -13.03
N ILE A 251 -14.75 19.15 -12.87
CA ILE A 251 -15.21 20.37 -13.56
C ILE A 251 -14.75 20.40 -15.02
N MET A 252 -13.54 19.91 -15.30
CA MET A 252 -12.95 19.91 -16.64
C MET A 252 -13.79 19.17 -17.68
N LYS A 253 -14.71 18.28 -17.25
CA LYS A 253 -15.72 17.61 -18.06
C LYS A 253 -16.85 18.55 -18.54
N GLY A 254 -16.50 19.72 -19.08
CA GLY A 254 -17.47 20.64 -19.70
C GLY A 254 -17.21 22.12 -19.44
N GLU A 255 -16.39 22.48 -18.45
CA GLU A 255 -16.14 23.88 -18.06
C GLU A 255 -14.68 24.13 -17.71
N GLU A 256 -14.28 25.41 -17.67
CA GLU A 256 -12.96 25.79 -17.18
C GLU A 256 -12.92 25.64 -15.63
N PRO A 257 -12.00 24.82 -15.08
CA PRO A 257 -11.86 24.68 -13.64
C PRO A 257 -11.19 25.92 -13.06
N THR A 258 -12.00 26.88 -12.60
CA THR A 258 -11.51 28.06 -11.88
C THR A 258 -11.30 27.75 -10.40
N LEU A 259 -10.40 28.51 -9.76
CA LEU A 259 -10.15 28.40 -8.32
C LEU A 259 -11.44 28.63 -7.50
N ALA A 260 -12.31 29.54 -7.95
CA ALA A 260 -13.59 29.82 -7.27
C ALA A 260 -14.50 28.59 -7.30
N ASN A 261 -14.67 27.97 -8.47
CA ASN A 261 -15.53 26.79 -8.61
C ASN A 261 -15.04 25.62 -7.75
N VAL A 262 -13.72 25.41 -7.69
CA VAL A 262 -13.12 24.35 -6.86
C VAL A 262 -13.27 24.67 -5.37
N ALA A 263 -13.09 25.92 -4.97
CA ALA A 263 -13.28 26.34 -3.58
C ALA A 263 -14.74 26.11 -3.12
N ASP A 264 -15.71 26.48 -3.96
CA ASP A 264 -17.13 26.28 -3.68
C ASP A 264 -17.50 24.80 -3.54
N ARG A 265 -17.01 23.94 -4.45
CA ARG A 265 -17.24 22.48 -4.36
C ARG A 265 -16.61 21.84 -3.12
N LEU A 266 -15.51 22.41 -2.64
CA LEU A 266 -14.86 21.97 -1.40
C LEU A 266 -15.50 22.59 -0.14
N ALA A 267 -16.54 23.42 -0.28
CA ALA A 267 -17.15 24.21 0.78
C ALA A 267 -16.13 25.07 1.55
N MET A 268 -15.20 25.69 0.81
CA MET A 268 -14.14 26.54 1.35
C MET A 268 -14.15 27.92 0.71
N GLY A 269 -13.80 28.95 1.47
CA GLY A 269 -13.50 30.26 0.88
C GLY A 269 -12.22 30.21 0.04
N VAL A 270 -12.18 30.94 -1.08
CA VAL A 270 -11.01 31.01 -1.99
C VAL A 270 -9.71 31.31 -1.25
N ARG A 271 -9.72 32.30 -0.35
CA ARG A 271 -8.55 32.68 0.46
C ARG A 271 -8.08 31.55 1.37
N THR A 272 -9.01 30.84 1.98
CA THR A 272 -8.73 29.69 2.86
C THR A 272 -8.10 28.56 2.06
N LEU A 273 -8.63 28.27 0.87
CA LEU A 273 -8.07 27.25 -0.01
C LEU A 273 -6.64 27.59 -0.44
N GLN A 274 -6.38 28.84 -0.84
CA GLN A 274 -5.02 29.28 -1.20
C GLN A 274 -4.03 29.19 -0.04
N LEU A 275 -4.45 29.54 1.17
CA LEU A 275 -3.60 29.44 2.37
C LEU A 275 -3.22 27.98 2.64
N HIS A 276 -4.21 27.08 2.69
CA HIS A 276 -3.92 25.66 2.94
C HIS A 276 -3.08 25.03 1.81
N LEU A 277 -3.26 25.44 0.55
CA LEU A 277 -2.42 24.98 -0.56
C LEU A 277 -0.97 25.47 -0.41
N LYS A 278 -0.79 26.72 0.02
CA LYS A 278 0.52 27.30 0.30
C LYS A 278 1.21 26.59 1.47
N ASP A 279 0.47 26.27 2.53
CA ASP A 279 0.98 25.50 3.67
C ASP A 279 1.39 24.08 3.26
N ALA A 280 0.69 23.51 2.27
CA ALA A 280 1.05 22.26 1.62
C ALA A 280 2.18 22.39 0.56
N GLY A 281 2.81 23.57 0.44
CA GLY A 281 3.95 23.81 -0.46
C GLY A 281 3.59 23.91 -1.94
N THR A 282 2.33 24.15 -2.29
CA THR A 282 1.86 24.21 -3.69
C THR A 282 0.91 25.39 -3.94
N THR A 283 0.42 25.52 -5.16
CA THR A 283 -0.55 26.52 -5.58
C THR A 283 -1.62 25.89 -6.46
N TYR A 284 -2.78 26.52 -6.55
CA TYR A 284 -3.85 26.07 -7.43
C TYR A 284 -3.39 25.94 -8.90
N GLN A 285 -2.62 26.93 -9.39
CA GLN A 285 -2.14 26.91 -10.77
C GLN A 285 -1.18 25.75 -11.03
N GLN A 286 -0.31 25.42 -10.07
CA GLN A 286 0.56 24.24 -10.17
C GLN A 286 -0.25 22.95 -10.23
N LEU A 287 -1.24 22.79 -9.34
CA LEU A 287 -2.10 21.60 -9.35
C LEU A 287 -2.93 21.49 -10.63
N LEU A 288 -3.42 22.61 -11.17
CA LEU A 288 -4.15 22.66 -12.43
C LEU A 288 -3.26 22.27 -13.62
N ASP A 289 -2.06 22.83 -13.69
CA ASP A 289 -1.08 22.52 -14.76
C ASP A 289 -0.63 21.06 -14.69
N GLU A 290 -0.34 20.53 -13.49
CA GLU A 290 -0.01 19.12 -13.29
C GLU A 290 -1.13 18.20 -13.76
N THR A 291 -2.37 18.48 -13.33
CA THR A 291 -3.55 17.68 -13.70
C THR A 291 -3.78 17.72 -15.21
N ARG A 292 -3.70 18.90 -15.83
CA ARG A 292 -3.83 19.05 -17.29
C ARG A 292 -2.72 18.33 -18.04
N LYS A 293 -1.48 18.37 -17.53
CA LYS A 293 -0.34 17.65 -18.13
C LYS A 293 -0.55 16.14 -18.09
N GLU A 294 -0.92 15.60 -16.93
CA GLU A 294 -1.19 14.17 -16.74
C GLU A 294 -2.28 13.67 -17.69
N LEU A 295 -3.42 14.38 -17.74
CA LEU A 295 -4.52 14.06 -18.65
C LEU A 295 -4.15 14.23 -20.13
N ALA A 296 -3.38 15.26 -20.49
CA ALA A 296 -2.92 15.47 -21.85
C ALA A 296 -2.05 14.32 -22.34
N VAL A 297 -1.08 13.88 -21.53
CA VAL A 297 -0.22 12.74 -21.86
C VAL A 297 -1.06 11.47 -22.02
N SER A 298 -2.04 11.25 -21.15
CA SER A 298 -2.97 10.12 -21.25
C SER A 298 -3.76 10.14 -22.56
N HIS A 299 -4.44 11.25 -22.87
CA HIS A 299 -5.26 11.35 -24.09
C HIS A 299 -4.44 11.36 -25.38
N LEU A 300 -3.18 11.81 -25.35
CA LEU A 300 -2.30 11.74 -26.52
C LEU A 300 -1.89 10.31 -26.87
N SER A 301 -1.97 9.37 -25.91
CA SER A 301 -1.77 7.94 -26.16
C SER A 301 -2.97 7.26 -26.84
N GLU A 302 -4.14 7.90 -26.81
CA GLU A 302 -5.37 7.43 -27.45
C GLU A 302 -5.46 7.97 -28.89
N SER A 303 -5.48 7.08 -29.90
CA SER A 303 -5.38 7.46 -31.32
C SER A 303 -6.64 8.12 -31.91
N ASN A 304 -7.74 8.13 -31.18
CA ASN A 304 -9.07 8.55 -31.62
C ASN A 304 -9.44 10.02 -31.31
N LEU A 305 -8.64 10.74 -30.52
CA LEU A 305 -8.88 12.15 -30.19
C LEU A 305 -7.93 13.08 -30.96
N SER A 306 -8.44 14.16 -31.56
CA SER A 306 -7.57 15.18 -32.17
C SER A 306 -6.88 16.02 -31.09
N THR A 307 -5.72 16.61 -31.39
CA THR A 307 -5.02 17.50 -30.44
C THR A 307 -5.83 18.75 -30.08
N THR A 308 -6.72 19.18 -30.97
CA THR A 308 -7.67 20.26 -30.75
C THR A 308 -8.78 19.83 -29.78
N ASP A 309 -9.34 18.63 -29.94
CA ASP A 309 -10.38 18.11 -29.03
C ASP A 309 -9.82 17.90 -27.62
N ILE A 310 -8.58 17.41 -27.53
CA ILE A 310 -7.85 17.29 -26.27
C ILE A 310 -7.72 18.65 -25.58
N ALA A 311 -7.43 19.73 -26.33
CA ALA A 311 -7.34 21.05 -25.73
C ALA A 311 -8.65 21.48 -25.04
N TYR A 312 -9.79 21.27 -25.71
CA TYR A 312 -11.09 21.61 -25.14
C TYR A 312 -11.48 20.68 -23.98
N LEU A 313 -11.21 19.37 -24.08
CA LEU A 313 -11.43 18.41 -22.99
C LEU A 313 -10.63 18.77 -21.73
N LEU A 314 -9.49 19.45 -21.88
CA LEU A 314 -8.64 19.91 -20.77
C LEU A 314 -9.04 21.30 -20.25
N GLY A 315 -10.19 21.82 -20.70
CA GLY A 315 -10.73 23.10 -20.26
C GLY A 315 -9.90 24.30 -20.72
N PHE A 316 -9.24 24.23 -21.89
CA PHE A 316 -8.65 25.40 -22.52
C PHE A 316 -9.68 26.10 -23.41
N ALA A 317 -9.77 27.43 -23.31
CA ALA A 317 -10.62 28.24 -24.17
C ALA A 317 -10.13 28.25 -25.64
N GLU A 318 -8.82 28.15 -25.85
CA GLU A 318 -8.21 28.11 -27.17
C GLU A 318 -7.14 27.01 -27.29
N PRO A 319 -7.13 26.22 -28.38
CA PRO A 319 -6.10 25.21 -28.63
C PRO A 319 -4.68 25.79 -28.65
N SER A 320 -4.53 27.03 -29.12
CA SER A 320 -3.25 27.77 -29.18
C SER A 320 -2.55 27.83 -27.81
N VAL A 321 -3.33 27.98 -26.74
CA VAL A 321 -2.86 28.05 -25.35
C VAL A 321 -2.40 26.68 -24.88
N PHE A 322 -3.19 25.63 -25.16
CA PHE A 322 -2.81 24.25 -24.87
C PHE A 322 -1.47 23.88 -25.53
N PHE A 323 -1.29 24.19 -26.81
CA PHE A 323 -0.04 23.86 -27.52
C PHE A 323 1.20 24.49 -26.86
N ARG A 324 1.09 25.75 -26.42
CA ARG A 324 2.18 26.46 -25.72
C ARG A 324 2.44 25.88 -24.34
N SER A 325 1.39 25.64 -23.56
CA SER A 325 1.49 25.07 -22.21
C SER A 325 2.07 23.67 -22.25
N PHE A 326 1.59 22.81 -23.16
CA PHE A 326 2.10 21.46 -23.32
C PHE A 326 3.59 21.46 -23.70
N LYS A 327 4.02 22.31 -24.64
CA LYS A 327 5.43 22.47 -24.98
C LYS A 327 6.28 22.95 -23.79
N LYS A 328 5.75 23.85 -22.97
CA LYS A 328 6.42 24.28 -21.72
C LYS A 328 6.56 23.12 -20.73
N TRP A 329 5.56 22.25 -20.63
CA TRP A 329 5.53 21.15 -19.68
C TRP A 329 6.39 19.94 -20.08
N THR A 330 6.51 19.65 -21.38
CA THR A 330 7.11 18.41 -21.91
C THR A 330 8.31 18.65 -22.83
N GLY A 331 8.57 19.90 -23.23
CA GLY A 331 9.62 20.26 -24.18
C GLY A 331 9.23 20.09 -25.66
N GLN A 332 8.10 19.45 -25.96
CA GLN A 332 7.66 19.12 -27.33
C GLN A 332 6.23 19.58 -27.59
N THR A 333 5.84 19.78 -28.86
CA THR A 333 4.44 20.03 -29.18
C THR A 333 3.61 18.75 -29.04
N PRO A 334 2.31 18.82 -28.69
CA PRO A 334 1.42 17.65 -28.59
C PRO A 334 1.49 16.71 -29.80
N GLY A 335 1.53 17.26 -31.01
CA GLY A 335 1.64 16.47 -32.24
C GLY A 335 2.98 15.73 -32.37
N ALA A 336 4.10 16.41 -32.06
CA ALA A 336 5.42 15.77 -32.07
C ALA A 336 5.53 14.69 -30.99
N TYR A 337 4.97 14.94 -29.81
CA TYR A 337 4.93 14.00 -28.70
C TYR A 337 4.14 12.73 -29.06
N ARG A 338 2.99 12.87 -29.74
CA ARG A 338 2.19 11.73 -30.22
C ARG A 338 2.95 10.87 -31.24
N LEU A 339 3.64 11.50 -32.19
CA LEU A 339 4.44 10.78 -33.19
C LEU A 339 5.59 10.01 -32.54
N ALA A 340 6.22 10.60 -31.52
CA ALA A 340 7.30 9.96 -30.77
C ALA A 340 6.84 8.75 -29.95
N GLN A 341 5.58 8.69 -29.51
CA GLN A 341 5.03 7.52 -28.82
C GLN A 341 4.52 6.42 -29.77
N ALA A 342 4.22 6.76 -31.02
CA ALA A 342 3.75 5.82 -32.03
C ALA A 342 4.90 5.11 -32.80
N SER A 343 6.15 5.50 -32.53
CA SER A 343 7.38 4.93 -33.10
C SER A 343 8.02 3.92 -32.15
#